data_AF-A0A9E4Q8M5-F1
#
_entry.id   AF-A0A9E4Q8M5-F1
#
_cell.length_a   1.000
_cell.length_b   1.000
_cell.length_c   1.000
_cell.angle_alpha   90.00
_cell.angle_beta   90.00
_cell.angle_gamma   90.00
#
_symmetry.space_group_name_H-M   'P 1'
#
loop_
_entity.id
_entity.type
_entity.pdbx_description
1 polymer ?
#
loop_
_entity_poly.entity_id
_entity_poly.type
_entity_poly.pdbx_seq_one_letter_code
_entity_poly.pdbx_strand_id
1 'polypeptide(L)' 'MPTGGTARFSSALSVHQFLRRMPVVGLSRDDFQRLGPSAVHIANAEGLDGHASAINVRLESLKTHG' A
#
# COMPACT_ATOMS: atom_id res chain seq x y z
N MET A 1 -5.78 -33.18 -1.78
CA MET A 1 -5.01 -32.46 -0.74
C MET A 1 -3.57 -32.25 -1.21
N PRO A 2 -2.82 -31.27 -0.68
CA PRO A 2 -1.42 -31.07 -1.05
C PRO A 2 -0.57 -32.28 -0.64
N THR A 3 0.22 -32.83 -1.56
CA THR A 3 1.08 -34.02 -1.35
C THR A 3 2.54 -33.69 -1.61
N GLY A 4 3.47 -34.63 -1.38
CA GLY A 4 4.90 -34.41 -1.63
C GLY A 4 5.53 -33.31 -0.74
N GLY A 5 5.03 -33.15 0.50
CA GLY A 5 5.53 -32.15 1.45
C GLY A 5 4.96 -30.74 1.29
N THR A 6 4.17 -30.48 0.23
CA THR A 6 3.61 -29.15 -0.07
C THR A 6 2.57 -28.67 0.95
N ALA A 7 2.02 -29.57 1.78
CA ALA A 7 1.10 -29.23 2.85
C ALA A 7 1.70 -28.26 3.91
N ARG A 8 3.02 -28.08 3.94
CA ARG A 8 3.71 -27.12 4.83
C ARG A 8 3.46 -25.66 4.45
N PHE A 9 3.13 -25.38 3.19
CA PHE A 9 2.98 -24.02 2.66
C PHE A 9 1.78 -23.84 1.73
N SER A 10 1.14 -24.94 1.31
CA SER A 10 -0.02 -24.93 0.44
C SER A 10 -1.26 -25.37 1.20
N SER A 11 -2.37 -24.67 0.97
CA SER A 11 -3.68 -25.05 1.48
C SER A 11 -4.33 -26.14 0.61
N ALA A 12 -5.25 -26.90 1.17
CA ALA A 12 -6.13 -27.76 0.38
C ALA A 12 -7.02 -26.93 -0.57
N LEU A 13 -7.53 -27.59 -1.62
CA LEU A 13 -8.41 -26.96 -2.61
C LEU A 13 -9.61 -26.31 -1.92
N SER A 14 -9.84 -25.03 -2.22
CA SER A 14 -11.00 -24.28 -1.76
C SER A 14 -11.44 -23.30 -2.85
N VAL A 15 -12.65 -22.74 -2.71
CA VAL A 15 -13.18 -21.71 -3.61
C VAL A 15 -12.26 -20.49 -3.76
N HIS A 16 -11.47 -20.18 -2.72
CA HIS A 16 -10.52 -19.05 -2.76
C HIS A 16 -9.46 -19.21 -3.85
N GLN A 17 -9.14 -20.43 -4.28
CA GLN A 17 -8.19 -20.66 -5.37
C GLN A 17 -8.74 -20.24 -6.75
N PHE A 18 -10.05 -20.01 -6.87
CA PHE A 18 -10.72 -19.55 -8.09
C PHE A 18 -11.06 -18.06 -8.04
N LEU A 19 -10.70 -17.35 -6.96
CA LEU A 19 -11.01 -15.94 -6.77
C LEU A 19 -9.74 -15.10 -6.77
N ARG A 20 -9.80 -13.91 -7.38
CA ARG A 20 -8.74 -12.90 -7.29
C ARG A 20 -9.09 -11.89 -6.20
N ARG A 21 -8.27 -11.80 -5.15
CA ARG A 21 -8.39 -10.75 -4.13
C ARG A 21 -7.82 -9.44 -4.66
N MET A 22 -8.63 -8.37 -4.64
CA MET A 22 -8.21 -7.03 -5.01
C MET A 22 -8.39 -6.10 -3.81
N PRO A 23 -7.30 -5.61 -3.19
CA PRO A 23 -7.41 -4.67 -2.08
C PRO A 23 -7.88 -3.31 -2.59
N VAL A 24 -8.78 -2.67 -1.85
CA VAL A 24 -9.18 -1.28 -2.04
C VAL A 24 -8.69 -0.49 -0.83
N VAL A 25 -7.94 0.58 -1.07
CA VAL A 25 -7.36 1.41 -0.01
C VAL A 25 -7.84 2.84 -0.19
N GLY A 26 -8.34 3.43 0.90
CA GLY A 26 -8.72 4.83 0.98
C GLY A 26 -8.04 5.46 2.20
N LEU A 27 -7.69 6.73 2.08
CA LEU A 27 -7.07 7.52 3.16
C LEU A 27 -7.95 8.74 3.42
N SER A 28 -8.27 8.97 4.70
CA SER A 28 -8.86 10.25 5.11
C SER A 28 -7.83 11.37 4.99
N ARG A 29 -8.29 12.62 5.06
CA ARG A 29 -7.40 13.80 5.08
C ARG A 29 -6.38 13.71 6.22
N ASP A 30 -6.86 13.39 7.42
CA ASP A 30 -6.04 13.34 8.64
C ASP A 30 -5.03 12.19 8.58
N ASP A 31 -5.44 11.03 8.04
CA ASP A 31 -4.53 9.90 7.83
C ASP A 31 -3.45 10.22 6.80
N PHE A 32 -3.82 10.89 5.71
CA PHE A 32 -2.85 11.29 4.68
C PHE A 32 -1.83 12.29 5.22
N GLN A 33 -2.27 13.27 6.02
CA GLN A 33 -1.37 14.23 6.65
C GLN A 33 -0.44 13.56 7.67
N ARG A 34 -0.92 12.56 8.41
CA ARG A 34 -0.13 11.81 9.39
C ARG A 34 0.90 10.88 8.73
N LEU A 35 0.52 10.19 7.66
CA LEU A 35 1.36 9.17 7.00
C LEU A 35 2.26 9.74 5.90
N GLY A 36 1.84 10.85 5.26
CA GLY A 36 2.52 11.47 4.13
C GLY A 36 4.01 11.76 4.37
N PRO A 37 4.40 12.39 5.50
CA PRO A 37 5.81 12.67 5.78
C PRO A 37 6.69 11.42 5.82
N SER A 38 6.21 10.33 6.44
CA SER A 38 6.93 9.05 6.49
C SER A 38 7.06 8.42 5.09
N ALA A 39 6.01 8.49 4.28
CA ALA A 39 6.04 7.98 2.91
C ALA A 39 7.03 8.77 2.03
N VAL A 40 7.14 10.09 2.23
CA VAL A 40 8.16 10.92 1.56
C VAL A 40 9.56 10.54 1.99
N HIS A 41 9.80 10.30 3.29
CA HIS A 41 11.10 9.85 3.78
C HIS A 41 11.54 8.52 3.15
N ILE A 42 10.63 7.54 3.05
CA ILE A 42 10.92 6.26 2.41
C ILE A 42 11.21 6.47 0.91
N ALA A 43 10.37 7.24 0.21
CA ALA A 43 10.56 7.51 -1.21
C ALA A 43 11.91 8.21 -1.50
N ASN A 44 12.32 9.17 -0.68
CA ASN A 44 13.62 9.83 -0.82
C ASN A 44 14.78 8.87 -0.55
N ALA A 45 14.67 8.00 0.47
CA ALA A 45 15.69 7.02 0.79
C ALA A 45 15.88 5.98 -0.34
N GLU A 46 14.81 5.68 -1.08
CA GLU A 46 14.83 4.78 -2.24
C GLU A 46 15.18 5.48 -3.56
N GLY A 47 15.35 6.81 -3.57
CA GLY A 47 15.62 7.60 -4.79
C GLY A 47 14.39 7.73 -5.72
N LEU A 48 13.19 7.58 -5.18
CA LEU A 48 11.91 7.63 -5.91
C LEU A 48 11.31 9.04 -5.90
N ASP A 49 11.99 10.00 -6.53
CA ASP A 49 11.62 11.43 -6.48
C ASP A 49 10.19 11.70 -6.99
N GLY A 50 9.72 10.94 -7.98
CA GLY A 50 8.34 11.04 -8.48
C GLY A 50 7.28 10.68 -7.44
N HIS A 51 7.56 9.68 -6.59
CA HIS A 51 6.66 9.29 -5.51
C HIS A 51 6.65 10.34 -4.40
N ALA A 52 7.83 10.82 -4.00
CA ALA A 52 7.96 11.90 -3.02
C ALA A 52 7.23 13.17 -3.48
N SER A 53 7.45 13.57 -4.74
CA SER A 53 6.81 14.75 -5.34
C SER A 53 5.28 14.63 -5.36
N ALA A 54 4.74 13.47 -5.73
CA ALA A 54 3.30 13.24 -5.76
C ALA A 54 2.64 13.40 -4.38
N ILE A 55 3.33 12.98 -3.32
CA ILE A 55 2.85 13.13 -1.94
C ILE A 55 2.95 14.59 -1.50
N ASN A 56 4.11 15.23 -1.72
CA ASN A 56 4.35 16.61 -1.33
C ASN A 56 3.35 17.59 -1.94
N VAL A 57 3.04 17.47 -3.23
CA VAL A 57 2.04 18.33 -3.91
C VAL A 57 0.66 18.25 -3.21
N ARG A 58 0.26 17.06 -2.75
CA ARG A 58 -1.00 16.87 -2.03
C ARG A 58 -0.92 17.44 -0.62
N LEU A 59 0.18 17.24 0.10
CA LEU A 59 0.37 17.81 1.44
C LEU A 59 0.33 19.35 1.40
N GLU A 60 0.98 19.97 0.41
CA GLU A 60 0.94 21.42 0.23
C GLU A 60 -0.48 21.91 -0.12
N SER A 61 -1.18 21.24 -1.03
CA SER A 61 -2.58 21.57 -1.35
C SER A 61 -3.49 21.52 -0.11
N LEU A 62 -3.29 20.53 0.77
CA LEU A 62 -4.04 20.40 2.02
C LEU A 62 -3.74 21.50 3.04
N LYS A 63 -2.52 22.05 3.04
CA LYS A 63 -2.15 23.21 3.89
C LYS A 63 -2.78 24.51 3.38
N THR A 64 -2.88 24.69 2.06
CA THR A 64 -3.42 25.93 1.46
C THR A 64 -4.96 26.01 1.52
N HIS A 65 -5.65 24.87 1.57
CA HIS A 65 -7.12 24.79 1.59
C HIS A 65 -7.68 24.32 2.96
N GLY A 66 -6.92 24.51 4.03
CA GLY A 66 -7.35 24.30 5.42
C GLY A 66 -7.45 25.62 6.14
#